data_AF-A0A2A9N9H3-F1
#
_entry.id   AF-A0A2A9N9H3-F1
#
_cell.length_a   1.000
_cell.length_b   1.000
_cell.length_c   1.000
_cell.angle_alpha   90.00
_cell.angle_beta   90.00
_cell.angle_gamma   90.00
#
_symmetry.space_group_name_H-M   'P 1'
#
loop_
_entity.id
_entity.type
_entity.pdbx_description
1 polymer ?
#
loop_
_entity_poly.entity_id
_entity_poly.type
_entity_poly.pdbx_seq_one_letter_code
_entity_poly.pdbx_strand_id
1 'polypeptide(L)'
;MSTCSQIPANPDISGIGIRINLYVTTLLLALVPNTPLTAPLLSVLTSNAGISGAALLITALIETGKHQLSLYHAIFIIHALFFLGINISPTGKYRGNLTARVLFSMILTYGLLLLFAGYAFYIWATAPKFGLASECNDQIKYIVLFAIKVRATVGWLRKLWMAGLGITLSLMIVLPLIASCTLLFGTPKYHTTDSSSNQVSVFSLGNLLSPVYGIANLELYVKANKALLTDGEETLSFGQIFALVMIISIAAEILHFVIALCGGGRDDYDD
;
A
#
# COMPACT_ATOMS: atom_id res chain seq x y z
N MET A 1 -21.45 9.69 -30.56
CA MET A 1 -20.78 9.74 -29.23
C MET A 1 -21.63 8.91 -28.29
N SER A 2 -21.13 7.78 -27.80
CA SER A 2 -21.82 7.05 -26.72
C SER A 2 -21.75 7.91 -25.47
N THR A 3 -22.90 8.32 -24.96
CA THR A 3 -22.99 9.04 -23.70
C THR A 3 -22.57 8.08 -22.59
N CYS A 4 -21.48 8.39 -21.88
CA CYS A 4 -21.02 7.60 -20.74
C CYS A 4 -22.17 7.42 -19.74
N SER A 5 -22.52 6.17 -19.45
CA SER A 5 -23.41 5.82 -18.36
C SER A 5 -22.60 5.89 -17.06
N GLN A 6 -23.09 6.57 -16.03
CA GLN A 6 -22.33 6.79 -14.78
C GLN A 6 -21.66 5.50 -14.28
N ILE A 7 -20.47 5.64 -13.70
CA ILE A 7 -19.73 4.54 -13.10
C ILE A 7 -20.44 4.16 -11.79
N PRO A 8 -20.87 2.90 -11.61
CA PRO A 8 -21.48 2.45 -10.36
C PRO A 8 -20.51 2.66 -9.19
N ALA A 9 -20.94 3.40 -8.17
CA ALA A 9 -20.16 3.61 -6.96
C ALA A 9 -19.96 2.29 -6.19
N ASN A 10 -18.76 2.10 -5.62
CA ASN A 10 -18.46 0.98 -4.75
C ASN A 10 -17.94 1.48 -3.40
N PRO A 11 -18.82 1.66 -2.39
CA PRO A 11 -18.43 2.20 -1.10
C PRO A 11 -17.41 1.32 -0.36
N ASP A 12 -17.35 0.02 -0.65
CA ASP A 12 -16.37 -0.91 -0.07
C ASP A 12 -14.95 -0.74 -0.63
N ILE A 13 -14.77 0.05 -1.70
CA ILE A 13 -13.46 0.31 -2.31
C ILE A 13 -13.01 1.75 -2.09
N SER A 14 -13.82 2.73 -2.50
CA SER A 14 -13.45 4.16 -2.50
C SER A 14 -14.18 4.99 -1.46
N GLY A 15 -15.10 4.38 -0.72
CA GLY A 15 -15.95 5.15 0.17
C GLY A 15 -15.26 5.57 1.48
N ILE A 16 -15.98 6.37 2.26
CA ILE A 16 -15.38 7.22 3.29
C ILE A 16 -14.69 6.41 4.40
N GLY A 17 -15.25 5.28 4.83
CA GLY A 17 -14.64 4.45 5.88
C GLY A 17 -13.29 3.85 5.47
N ILE A 18 -13.16 3.40 4.22
CA ILE A 18 -11.91 2.87 3.66
C ILE A 18 -10.84 3.97 3.62
N ARG A 19 -11.23 5.16 3.15
CA ARG A 19 -10.34 6.33 3.09
C ARG A 19 -9.85 6.75 4.47
N ILE A 20 -10.75 6.89 5.45
CA ILE A 20 -10.37 7.24 6.83
C ILE A 20 -9.38 6.22 7.40
N ASN A 21 -9.65 4.91 7.25
CA ASN A 21 -8.73 3.87 7.72
C ASN A 21 -7.35 3.97 7.06
N LEU A 22 -7.31 4.19 5.74
CA LEU A 22 -6.06 4.40 5.02
C LEU A 22 -5.31 5.63 5.53
N TYR A 23 -6.00 6.75 5.75
CA TYR A 23 -5.39 8.01 6.18
C TYR A 23 -4.82 7.91 7.59
N VAL A 24 -5.61 7.36 8.52
CA VAL A 24 -5.17 7.15 9.91
C VAL A 24 -3.98 6.20 9.94
N THR A 25 -4.05 5.06 9.24
CA THR A 25 -2.97 4.08 9.24
C THR A 25 -1.67 4.65 8.65
N THR A 26 -1.74 5.32 7.49
CA THR A 26 -0.56 5.88 6.81
C THR A 26 0.06 7.05 7.59
N LEU A 27 -0.76 7.92 8.22
CA LEU A 27 -0.26 8.99 9.08
C LEU A 27 0.37 8.45 10.36
N LEU A 28 -0.24 7.46 11.02
CA LEU A 28 0.33 6.87 12.23
C LEU A 28 1.69 6.22 11.94
N LEU A 29 1.81 5.47 10.85
CA LEU A 29 3.10 4.89 10.43
C LEU A 29 4.18 5.96 10.20
N ALA A 30 3.80 7.15 9.74
CA ALA A 30 4.73 8.25 9.50
C ALA A 30 5.05 9.07 10.76
N LEU A 31 4.10 9.17 11.68
CA LEU A 31 4.23 9.97 12.91
C LEU A 31 4.95 9.22 14.03
N VAL A 32 4.83 7.89 14.10
CA VAL A 32 5.54 7.08 15.10
C VAL A 32 7.01 7.00 14.70
N PRO A 33 7.93 7.59 15.48
CA PRO A 33 9.36 7.56 15.14
C PRO A 33 9.86 6.11 15.22
N ASN A 34 10.82 5.73 14.39
CA ASN A 34 11.44 4.41 14.46
C ASN A 34 12.55 4.41 15.52
N THR A 35 12.18 4.19 16.78
CA THR A 35 13.10 4.07 17.93
C THR A 35 13.00 2.66 18.53
N PRO A 36 14.01 2.19 19.28
CA PRO A 36 13.91 0.90 19.98
C PRO A 36 12.67 0.78 20.87
N LEU A 37 12.20 1.90 21.45
CA LEU A 37 11.02 1.96 22.29
C LEU A 37 9.72 1.72 21.50
N THR A 38 9.61 2.34 20.32
CA THR A 38 8.40 2.31 19.46
C THR A 38 8.42 1.20 18.42
N ALA A 39 9.54 0.49 18.25
CA ALA A 39 9.69 -0.59 17.28
C ALA A 39 8.61 -1.70 17.38
N PRO A 40 8.18 -2.15 18.58
CA PRO A 40 7.09 -3.12 18.69
C PRO A 40 5.76 -2.59 18.13
N LEU A 41 5.40 -1.34 18.47
CA LEU A 41 4.20 -0.67 17.96
C LEU A 41 4.27 -0.52 16.43
N LEU A 42 5.40 -0.03 15.91
CA LEU A 42 5.60 0.15 14.47
C LEU A 42 5.50 -1.17 13.70
N SER A 43 5.99 -2.26 14.28
CA SER A 43 5.89 -3.62 13.72
C SER A 43 4.42 -4.05 13.58
N VAL A 44 3.61 -3.87 14.63
CA VAL A 44 2.17 -4.18 14.60
C VAL A 44 1.43 -3.31 13.60
N LEU A 45 1.67 -1.99 13.61
CA LEU A 45 1.06 -1.05 12.65
C LEU A 45 1.40 -1.42 11.19
N THR A 46 2.67 -1.75 10.92
CA THR A 46 3.14 -2.12 9.58
C THR A 46 2.52 -3.44 9.13
N SER A 47 2.44 -4.43 10.02
CA SER A 47 1.79 -5.71 9.72
C SER A 47 0.30 -5.53 9.42
N ASN A 48 -0.40 -4.72 10.22
CA ASN A 48 -1.81 -4.42 10.02
C ASN A 48 -2.07 -3.69 8.68
N ALA A 49 -1.23 -2.70 8.35
CA ALA A 49 -1.27 -2.02 7.06
C ALA A 49 -1.01 -2.98 5.90
N GLY A 50 0.00 -3.85 6.02
CA GLY A 50 0.35 -4.85 5.03
C GLY A 50 -0.76 -5.88 4.78
N ILE A 51 -1.41 -6.37 5.84
CA ILE A 51 -2.57 -7.28 5.74
C ILE A 51 -3.74 -6.57 5.04
N SER A 52 -4.02 -5.32 5.42
CA SER A 52 -5.08 -4.52 4.82
C SER A 52 -4.81 -4.26 3.33
N GLY A 53 -3.57 -3.93 2.97
CA GLY A 53 -3.15 -3.77 1.58
C GLY A 53 -3.23 -5.07 0.79
N ALA A 54 -2.78 -6.20 1.35
CA ALA A 54 -2.89 -7.50 0.69
C ALA A 54 -4.35 -7.90 0.45
N ALA A 55 -5.23 -7.68 1.43
CA ALA A 55 -6.66 -7.90 1.28
C ALA A 55 -7.25 -7.03 0.16
N LEU A 56 -6.87 -5.74 0.10
CA LEU A 56 -7.31 -4.84 -0.97
C LEU A 56 -6.80 -5.27 -2.35
N LEU A 57 -5.56 -5.74 -2.46
CA LEU A 57 -5.00 -6.29 -3.71
C LEU A 57 -5.73 -7.55 -4.16
N ILE A 58 -5.99 -8.49 -3.25
CA ILE A 58 -6.73 -9.72 -3.54
C ILE A 58 -8.15 -9.38 -4.02
N THR A 59 -8.84 -8.47 -3.33
CA THR A 59 -10.16 -7.98 -3.74
C THR A 59 -10.11 -7.37 -5.13
N ALA A 60 -9.10 -6.54 -5.43
CA ALA A 60 -8.94 -5.94 -6.76
C ALA A 60 -8.80 -7.00 -7.86
N LEU A 61 -8.01 -8.05 -7.61
CA LEU A 61 -7.83 -9.15 -8.56
C LEU A 61 -9.11 -9.94 -8.77
N ILE A 62 -9.82 -10.29 -7.70
CA ILE A 62 -11.08 -11.02 -7.76
C ILE A 62 -12.13 -10.21 -8.53
N GLU A 63 -12.31 -8.94 -8.18
CA GLU A 63 -13.29 -8.05 -8.81
C GLU A 63 -12.94 -7.72 -10.26
N THR A 64 -11.65 -7.64 -10.58
CA THR A 64 -11.17 -7.53 -11.97
C THR A 64 -11.49 -8.80 -12.75
N GLY A 65 -11.27 -9.99 -12.17
CA GLY A 65 -11.57 -11.28 -12.79
C GLY A 65 -13.07 -11.51 -13.04
N LYS A 66 -13.94 -10.94 -12.20
CA LYS A 66 -15.40 -10.93 -12.41
C LYS A 66 -15.86 -9.85 -13.39
N HIS A 67 -14.95 -9.03 -13.92
CA HIS A 67 -15.25 -7.83 -14.70
C HIS A 67 -16.13 -6.80 -13.97
N GLN A 68 -16.21 -6.83 -12.64
CA GLN A 68 -17.05 -5.93 -11.85
C GLN A 68 -16.32 -4.63 -11.45
N LEU A 69 -15.00 -4.62 -11.55
CA LEU A 69 -14.18 -3.46 -11.21
C LEU A 69 -14.10 -2.46 -12.37
N SER A 70 -14.45 -1.20 -12.12
CA SER A 70 -14.24 -0.11 -13.09
C SER A 70 -12.81 0.43 -13.04
N LEU A 71 -12.36 1.13 -14.10
CA LEU A 71 -11.02 1.73 -14.14
C LEU A 71 -10.81 2.73 -13.01
N TYR A 72 -11.86 3.47 -12.64
CA TYR A 72 -11.81 4.43 -11.54
C TYR A 72 -11.38 3.76 -10.24
N HIS A 73 -12.04 2.66 -9.88
CA HIS A 73 -11.75 1.89 -8.67
C HIS A 73 -10.39 1.19 -8.76
N ALA A 74 -10.02 0.66 -9.92
CA ALA A 74 -8.70 0.03 -10.10
C ALA A 74 -7.55 1.02 -9.88
N ILE A 75 -7.63 2.22 -10.46
CA ILE A 75 -6.62 3.27 -10.24
C ILE A 75 -6.62 3.70 -8.77
N PHE A 76 -7.79 3.89 -8.15
CA PHE A 76 -7.89 4.21 -6.73
C PHE A 76 -7.15 3.18 -5.88
N ILE A 77 -7.40 1.88 -6.10
CA ILE A 77 -6.75 0.79 -5.38
C ILE A 77 -5.23 0.81 -5.61
N ILE A 78 -4.76 0.99 -6.84
CA ILE A 78 -3.31 1.06 -7.11
C ILE A 78 -2.65 2.19 -6.30
N HIS A 79 -3.30 3.34 -6.17
CA HIS A 79 -2.77 4.45 -5.36
C HIS A 79 -2.83 4.14 -3.88
N ALA A 80 -3.95 3.60 -3.41
CA ALA A 80 -4.12 3.18 -2.03
C ALA A 80 -3.03 2.18 -1.62
N LEU A 81 -2.78 1.16 -2.43
CA LEU A 81 -1.73 0.15 -2.20
C LEU A 81 -0.32 0.74 -2.25
N PHE A 82 -0.07 1.70 -3.15
CA PHE A 82 1.22 2.38 -3.23
C PHE A 82 1.58 3.12 -1.93
N PHE A 83 0.61 3.76 -1.28
CA PHE A 83 0.84 4.51 -0.04
C PHE A 83 0.70 3.67 1.24
N LEU A 84 -0.24 2.72 1.28
CA LEU A 84 -0.45 1.85 2.43
C LEU A 84 0.63 0.76 2.54
N GLY A 85 1.13 0.29 1.40
CA GLY A 85 2.00 -0.86 1.31
C GLY A 85 1.23 -2.19 1.33
N ILE A 86 1.96 -3.26 1.01
CA ILE A 86 1.45 -4.65 0.88
C ILE A 86 2.38 -5.65 1.58
N ASN A 87 3.24 -5.16 2.49
CA ASN A 87 4.27 -5.96 3.12
C ASN A 87 3.69 -6.74 4.29
N ILE A 88 3.44 -8.04 4.10
CA ILE A 88 3.10 -8.94 5.20
C ILE A 88 4.40 -9.45 5.83
N SER A 89 4.77 -8.89 6.98
CA SER A 89 5.89 -9.40 7.77
C SER A 89 5.37 -10.10 9.04
N PRO A 90 5.84 -11.32 9.35
CA PRO A 90 5.50 -12.00 10.59
C PRO A 90 6.17 -11.29 11.76
N THR A 91 5.37 -10.70 12.65
CA THR A 91 5.85 -9.92 13.81
C THR A 91 6.10 -10.76 15.06
N GLY A 92 5.45 -11.93 15.16
CA GLY A 92 5.52 -12.77 16.36
C GLY A 92 6.89 -13.42 16.60
N LYS A 93 7.29 -13.56 17.87
CA LYS A 93 8.51 -14.27 18.29
C LYS A 93 8.21 -15.77 18.50
N TYR A 94 8.00 -16.50 17.41
CA TYR A 94 7.78 -17.95 17.48
C TYR A 94 9.10 -18.73 17.52
N ARG A 95 9.18 -19.74 18.39
CA ARG A 95 10.29 -20.72 18.39
C ARG A 95 10.17 -21.62 17.14
N GLY A 96 11.25 -21.79 16.38
CA GLY A 96 11.24 -22.64 15.19
C GLY A 96 12.41 -22.40 14.22
N ASN A 97 12.33 -23.03 13.03
CA ASN A 97 13.33 -22.92 11.97
C ASN A 97 13.32 -21.49 11.37
N LEU A 98 14.30 -20.67 11.76
CA LEU A 98 14.45 -19.29 11.32
C LEU A 98 14.57 -19.17 9.80
N THR A 99 15.31 -20.08 9.16
CA THR A 99 15.51 -20.09 7.70
C THR A 99 14.21 -20.28 6.95
N ALA A 100 13.38 -21.24 7.38
CA ALA A 100 12.08 -21.49 6.76
C ALA A 100 11.14 -20.27 6.89
N ARG A 101 11.16 -19.61 8.04
CA ARG A 101 10.36 -18.39 8.28
C ARG A 101 10.81 -17.23 7.40
N VAL A 102 12.13 -16.99 7.32
CA VAL A 102 12.69 -15.93 6.48
C VAL A 102 12.36 -16.19 5.02
N LEU A 103 12.55 -17.43 4.54
CA LEU A 103 12.22 -17.83 3.17
C LEU A 103 10.73 -17.61 2.86
N PHE A 104 9.84 -18.06 3.75
CA PHE A 104 8.41 -17.86 3.58
C PHE A 104 8.02 -16.38 3.55
N SER A 105 8.58 -15.57 4.46
CA SER A 105 8.35 -14.13 4.49
C SER A 105 8.85 -13.44 3.23
N MET A 106 9.99 -13.86 2.69
CA MET A 106 10.51 -13.35 1.42
C MET A 106 9.58 -13.72 0.26
N ILE A 107 9.18 -14.99 0.15
CA ILE A 107 8.26 -15.48 -0.90
C ILE A 107 6.96 -14.71 -0.86
N LEU A 108 6.36 -14.54 0.33
CA LEU A 108 5.09 -13.84 0.48
C LEU A 108 5.21 -12.36 0.13
N THR A 109 6.19 -11.66 0.70
CA THR A 109 6.38 -10.21 0.47
C THR A 109 6.70 -9.93 -0.99
N TYR A 110 7.65 -10.68 -1.55
CA TYR A 110 8.09 -10.51 -2.93
C TYR A 110 7.02 -10.95 -3.93
N GLY A 111 6.29 -12.03 -3.63
CA GLY A 111 5.16 -12.49 -4.42
C GLY A 111 4.03 -11.47 -4.48
N LEU A 112 3.65 -10.86 -3.35
CA LEU A 112 2.67 -9.78 -3.30
C LEU A 112 3.14 -8.55 -4.08
N LEU A 113 4.43 -8.21 -4.00
CA LEU A 113 5.00 -7.07 -4.70
C LEU A 113 4.99 -7.26 -6.22
N LEU A 114 5.37 -8.43 -6.70
CA LEU A 114 5.24 -8.81 -8.11
C LEU A 114 3.79 -8.79 -8.56
N LEU A 115 2.88 -9.31 -7.74
CA LEU A 115 1.45 -9.36 -8.04
C LEU A 115 0.87 -7.95 -8.16
N PHE A 116 1.21 -7.05 -7.25
CA PHE A 116 0.82 -5.64 -7.31
C PHE A 116 1.38 -4.94 -8.55
N ALA A 117 2.69 -5.05 -8.80
CA ALA A 117 3.32 -4.40 -9.93
C ALA A 117 2.79 -4.93 -11.27
N GLY A 118 2.58 -6.25 -11.38
CA GLY A 118 1.97 -6.90 -12.53
C GLY A 118 0.52 -6.47 -12.73
N TYR A 119 -0.27 -6.39 -11.65
CA TYR A 119 -1.64 -5.89 -11.68
C TYR A 119 -1.69 -4.43 -12.15
N ALA A 120 -0.88 -3.55 -11.56
CA ALA A 120 -0.80 -2.15 -11.95
C ALA A 120 -0.40 -2.00 -13.43
N PHE A 121 0.57 -2.79 -13.89
CA PHE A 121 0.99 -2.80 -15.30
C PHE A 121 -0.17 -3.21 -16.20
N TYR A 122 -0.90 -4.27 -15.84
CA TYR A 122 -2.08 -4.74 -16.57
C TYR A 122 -3.17 -3.67 -16.67
N ILE A 123 -3.49 -2.97 -15.56
CA ILE A 123 -4.49 -1.89 -15.56
C ILE A 123 -4.07 -0.76 -16.50
N TRP A 124 -2.82 -0.28 -16.44
CA TRP A 124 -2.36 0.80 -17.34
C TRP A 124 -2.29 0.37 -18.81
N ALA A 125 -1.93 -0.89 -19.07
CA ALA A 125 -1.92 -1.49 -20.40
C ALA A 125 -3.33 -1.58 -20.99
N THR A 126 -4.34 -1.90 -20.18
CA THR A 126 -5.73 -2.10 -20.62
C THR A 126 -6.65 -0.91 -20.39
N ALA A 127 -6.15 0.18 -19.79
CA ALA A 127 -6.96 1.32 -19.34
C ALA A 127 -8.07 1.79 -20.29
N PRO A 128 -7.87 1.96 -21.62
CA PRO A 128 -8.96 2.43 -22.49
C PRO A 128 -10.16 1.48 -22.57
N LYS A 129 -9.97 0.18 -22.35
CA LYS A 129 -10.99 -0.86 -22.50
C LYS A 129 -11.31 -1.58 -21.18
N PHE A 130 -10.81 -1.06 -20.07
CA PHE A 130 -10.89 -1.75 -18.79
C PHE A 130 -12.29 -1.59 -18.15
N GLY A 131 -12.81 -2.68 -17.59
CA GLY A 131 -14.05 -2.71 -16.78
C GLY A 131 -15.36 -2.61 -17.57
N LEU A 132 -16.49 -2.67 -16.84
CA LEU A 132 -17.85 -2.63 -17.39
C LEU A 132 -18.18 -1.31 -18.11
N ALA A 133 -17.84 -0.17 -17.50
CA ALA A 133 -18.13 1.17 -18.03
C ALA A 133 -16.96 1.71 -18.87
N SER A 134 -16.48 0.91 -19.82
CA SER A 134 -15.28 1.25 -20.59
C SER A 134 -15.44 2.52 -21.43
N GLU A 135 -16.67 2.88 -21.79
CA GLU A 135 -17.05 4.12 -22.47
C GLU A 135 -16.81 5.39 -21.65
N CYS A 136 -16.61 5.25 -20.33
CA CYS A 136 -16.34 6.36 -19.42
C CYS A 136 -14.85 6.57 -19.13
N ASN A 137 -13.99 5.64 -19.55
CA ASN A 137 -12.58 5.62 -19.16
C ASN A 137 -11.82 6.86 -19.63
N ASP A 138 -12.21 7.46 -20.76
CA ASP A 138 -11.61 8.68 -21.29
C ASP A 138 -12.01 9.95 -20.53
N GLN A 139 -13.08 9.88 -19.73
CA GLN A 139 -13.53 10.99 -18.88
C GLN A 139 -12.83 10.99 -17.52
N ILE A 140 -12.35 9.83 -17.06
CA ILE A 140 -11.65 9.68 -15.79
C ILE A 140 -10.40 10.58 -15.76
N LYS A 141 -10.35 11.44 -14.75
CA LYS A 141 -9.27 12.38 -14.49
C LYS A 141 -8.26 11.78 -13.51
N TYR A 142 -7.05 11.60 -14.00
CA TYR A 142 -5.87 11.33 -13.21
C TYR A 142 -5.24 12.64 -12.71
N ILE A 143 -4.76 12.66 -11.47
CA ILE A 143 -4.14 13.84 -10.86
C ILE A 143 -2.62 13.67 -10.87
N VAL A 144 -1.93 14.60 -11.53
CA VAL A 144 -0.47 14.68 -11.55
C VAL A 144 -0.04 15.92 -10.77
N LEU A 145 0.81 15.74 -9.75
CA LEU A 145 1.41 16.83 -8.96
C LEU A 145 0.37 17.83 -8.40
N PHE A 146 -0.70 17.32 -7.75
CA PHE A 146 -1.79 18.07 -7.09
C PHE A 146 -2.66 19.02 -7.93
N ALA A 147 -2.27 19.38 -9.14
CA ALA A 147 -3.00 20.41 -9.91
C ALA A 147 -3.39 19.95 -11.32
N ILE A 148 -2.60 19.07 -11.92
CA ILE A 148 -2.74 18.76 -13.35
C ILE A 148 -3.72 17.60 -13.50
N LYS A 149 -4.92 17.92 -13.99
CA LYS A 149 -5.96 16.95 -14.33
C LYS A 149 -5.73 16.43 -15.74
N VAL A 150 -5.33 15.17 -15.85
CA VAL A 150 -5.02 14.50 -17.12
C VAL A 150 -6.03 13.38 -17.32
N ARG A 151 -6.42 13.08 -18.56
CA ARG A 151 -7.25 11.87 -18.82
C ARG A 151 -6.43 10.63 -18.51
N ALA A 152 -6.96 9.69 -17.72
CA ALA A 152 -6.26 8.45 -17.36
C ALA A 152 -5.86 7.62 -18.60
N THR A 153 -6.62 7.74 -19.70
CA THR A 153 -6.37 7.01 -20.95
C THR A 153 -5.36 7.68 -21.88
N VAL A 154 -4.83 8.87 -21.54
CA VAL A 154 -3.89 9.58 -22.43
C VAL A 154 -2.62 8.76 -22.66
N GLY A 155 -2.17 8.71 -23.91
CA GLY A 155 -1.09 7.80 -24.32
C GLY A 155 0.24 8.03 -23.59
N TRP A 156 0.63 9.29 -23.35
CA TRP A 156 1.91 9.60 -22.68
C TRP A 156 1.92 9.16 -21.21
N LEU A 157 0.82 9.40 -20.48
CA LEU A 157 0.70 9.04 -19.06
C LEU A 157 0.75 7.52 -18.90
N ARG A 158 0.03 6.80 -19.75
CA ARG A 158 0.05 5.33 -19.77
C ARG A 158 1.45 4.80 -20.06
N LYS A 159 2.12 5.33 -21.09
CA LYS A 159 3.49 4.92 -21.43
C LYS A 159 4.46 5.20 -20.29
N LEU A 160 4.31 6.34 -19.61
CA LEU A 160 5.12 6.69 -18.43
C LEU A 160 4.95 5.65 -17.31
N TRP A 161 3.71 5.34 -16.93
CA TRP A 161 3.43 4.34 -15.89
C TRP A 161 3.86 2.93 -16.30
N MET A 162 3.58 2.50 -17.53
CA MET A 162 4.02 1.20 -18.03
C MET A 162 5.55 1.09 -18.07
N ALA A 163 6.26 2.15 -18.48
CA ALA A 163 7.72 2.16 -18.47
C ALA A 163 8.27 2.06 -17.04
N GLY A 164 7.76 2.89 -16.12
CA GLY A 164 8.19 2.85 -14.71
C GLY A 164 7.91 1.50 -14.04
N LEU A 165 6.72 0.95 -14.23
CA LEU A 165 6.34 -0.37 -13.71
C LEU A 165 7.14 -1.50 -14.37
N GLY A 166 7.40 -1.42 -15.68
CA GLY A 166 8.21 -2.39 -16.41
C GLY A 166 9.67 -2.41 -15.94
N ILE A 167 10.27 -1.24 -15.71
CA ILE A 167 11.60 -1.11 -15.10
C ILE A 167 11.59 -1.71 -13.70
N THR A 168 10.57 -1.38 -12.90
CA THR A 168 10.43 -1.89 -11.53
C THR A 168 10.35 -3.42 -11.50
N LEU A 169 9.50 -4.02 -12.34
CA LEU A 169 9.39 -5.48 -12.49
C LEU A 169 10.70 -6.11 -12.95
N SER A 170 11.39 -5.47 -13.90
CA SER A 170 12.68 -5.96 -14.41
C SER A 170 13.74 -5.94 -13.32
N LEU A 171 13.85 -4.86 -12.54
CA LEU A 171 14.78 -4.76 -11.41
C LEU A 171 14.46 -5.78 -10.31
N MET A 172 13.17 -5.98 -10.02
CA MET A 172 12.73 -6.99 -9.05
C MET A 172 13.23 -8.38 -9.44
N ILE A 173 13.16 -8.76 -10.72
CA ILE A 173 13.62 -10.08 -11.18
C ILE A 173 15.15 -10.16 -11.26
N VAL A 174 15.81 -9.12 -11.80
CA VAL A 174 17.25 -9.15 -12.10
C VAL A 174 18.10 -9.08 -10.83
N LEU A 175 17.75 -8.26 -9.84
CA LEU A 175 18.57 -8.07 -8.64
C LEU A 175 18.74 -9.36 -7.80
N PRO A 176 17.69 -10.14 -7.50
CA PRO A 176 17.83 -11.42 -6.82
C PRO A 176 18.62 -12.45 -7.62
N LEU A 177 18.50 -12.46 -8.95
CA LEU A 177 19.29 -13.35 -9.81
C LEU A 177 20.77 -13.01 -9.73
N ILE A 178 21.14 -11.72 -9.82
CA ILE A 178 22.52 -11.27 -9.64
C ILE A 178 23.02 -11.63 -8.24
N ALA A 179 22.25 -11.35 -7.19
CA ALA A 179 22.61 -11.67 -5.81
C ALA A 179 22.85 -13.18 -5.63
N SER A 180 21.96 -14.02 -6.15
CA SER A 180 22.09 -15.48 -6.13
C SER A 180 23.36 -15.95 -6.87
N CYS A 181 23.63 -15.41 -8.06
CA CYS A 181 24.87 -15.70 -8.78
C CYS A 181 26.12 -15.29 -7.99
N THR A 182 26.14 -14.10 -7.38
CA THR A 182 27.30 -13.66 -6.59
C THR A 182 27.54 -14.53 -5.35
N LEU A 183 26.49 -15.07 -4.73
CA LEU A 183 26.59 -15.99 -3.60
C LEU A 183 27.08 -17.38 -4.02
N LEU A 184 26.71 -17.85 -5.21
CA LEU A 184 27.14 -19.16 -5.73
C LEU A 184 28.58 -19.15 -6.24
N PHE A 185 29.07 -18.03 -6.77
CA PHE A 185 30.41 -17.92 -7.37
C PHE A 185 31.44 -17.17 -6.50
N GLY A 186 31.01 -16.44 -5.47
CA GLY A 186 31.89 -15.69 -4.58
C GLY A 186 32.35 -16.50 -3.38
N THR A 187 33.66 -16.54 -3.11
CA THR A 187 34.15 -16.95 -1.78
C THR A 187 33.66 -15.91 -0.76
N PRO A 188 33.01 -16.32 0.34
CA PRO A 188 32.48 -15.38 1.32
C PRO A 188 33.63 -14.69 2.04
N LYS A 189 34.01 -13.49 1.59
CA LYS A 189 34.77 -12.56 2.41
C LYS A 189 33.80 -11.95 3.41
N TYR A 190 33.73 -12.55 4.59
CA TYR A 190 33.11 -11.95 5.77
C TYR A 190 33.89 -10.68 6.12
N HIS A 191 33.50 -9.55 5.52
CA HIS A 191 33.82 -8.26 6.10
C HIS A 191 32.79 -7.98 7.18
N THR A 192 33.13 -8.31 8.43
CA THR A 192 32.52 -7.73 9.62
C THR A 192 32.75 -6.22 9.54
N THR A 193 31.82 -5.55 8.88
CA THR A 193 31.78 -4.09 8.87
C THR A 193 30.86 -3.75 10.02
N ASP A 194 31.44 -3.40 11.16
CA ASP A 194 30.76 -2.68 12.24
C ASP A 194 30.31 -1.33 11.69
N SER A 195 29.24 -1.35 10.89
CA SER A 195 28.58 -0.16 10.41
C SER A 195 27.66 0.33 11.52
N SER A 196 28.26 1.07 12.44
CA SER A 196 27.55 2.02 13.29
C SER A 196 26.82 3.00 12.37
N SER A 197 25.56 2.69 12.09
CA SER A 197 24.72 3.38 11.13
C SER A 197 24.26 4.72 11.68
N ASN A 198 25.13 5.74 11.57
CA ASN A 198 24.70 7.14 11.53
C ASN A 198 23.98 7.46 10.21
N GLN A 199 23.02 6.63 9.81
CA GLN A 199 22.13 6.88 8.68
C GLN A 199 20.86 7.58 9.20
N VAL A 200 21.07 8.73 9.86
CA VAL A 200 19.98 9.56 10.38
C VAL A 200 19.73 10.75 9.44
N SER A 201 18.46 10.89 9.06
CA SER A 201 17.78 12.18 8.77
C SER A 201 17.89 12.84 7.39
N VAL A 202 17.87 12.07 6.29
CA VAL A 202 17.22 12.55 5.04
C VAL A 202 15.87 11.84 4.83
N PHE A 203 15.72 10.63 5.37
CA PHE A 203 14.48 9.85 5.34
C PHE A 203 13.36 10.42 6.23
N SER A 204 13.69 11.12 7.33
CA SER A 204 12.69 11.52 8.33
C SER A 204 11.70 12.59 7.85
N LEU A 205 12.11 13.54 6.99
CA LEU A 205 11.18 14.55 6.44
C LEU A 205 10.34 13.97 5.28
N GLY A 206 10.93 13.06 4.49
CA GLY A 206 10.21 12.31 3.46
C GLY A 206 9.10 11.41 4.02
N ASN A 207 9.28 10.91 5.26
CA ASN A 207 8.33 10.01 5.90
C ASN A 207 6.95 10.63 6.13
N LEU A 208 6.84 11.92 6.45
CA LEU A 208 5.54 12.58 6.63
C LEU A 208 5.00 13.17 5.32
N LEU A 209 5.87 13.71 4.48
CA LEU A 209 5.46 14.32 3.20
C LEU A 209 4.84 13.30 2.25
N SER A 210 5.34 12.06 2.22
CA SER A 210 4.82 11.00 1.34
C SER A 210 3.36 10.61 1.65
N PRO A 211 2.97 10.27 2.91
CA PRO A 211 1.57 10.05 3.26
C PRO A 211 0.70 11.27 3.01
N VAL A 212 1.13 12.48 3.40
CA VAL A 212 0.35 13.71 3.15
C VAL A 212 0.11 13.89 1.65
N TYR A 213 1.13 13.67 0.83
CA TYR A 213 1.01 13.67 -0.62
C TYR A 213 0.00 12.62 -1.10
N GLY A 214 0.09 11.39 -0.60
CA GLY A 214 -0.80 10.31 -0.99
C GLY A 214 -2.26 10.58 -0.65
N ILE A 215 -2.52 11.06 0.56
CA ILE A 215 -3.87 11.43 1.04
C ILE A 215 -4.45 12.53 0.16
N ALA A 216 -3.72 13.63 -0.01
CA ALA A 216 -4.20 14.76 -0.82
C ALA A 216 -4.38 14.38 -2.29
N ASN A 217 -3.50 13.54 -2.85
CA ASN A 217 -3.65 13.07 -4.23
C ASN A 217 -4.87 12.14 -4.40
N LEU A 218 -5.13 11.24 -3.45
CA LEU A 218 -6.33 10.40 -3.41
C LEU A 218 -7.62 11.23 -3.32
N GLU A 219 -7.66 12.23 -2.43
CA GLU A 219 -8.83 13.10 -2.28
C GLU A 219 -9.09 13.95 -3.52
N LEU A 220 -8.04 14.51 -4.12
CA LEU A 220 -8.17 15.23 -5.39
C LEU A 220 -8.64 14.32 -6.52
N TYR A 221 -8.20 13.06 -6.53
CA TYR A 221 -8.64 12.07 -7.50
C TYR A 221 -10.13 11.75 -7.33
N VAL A 222 -10.60 11.47 -6.11
CA VAL A 222 -12.04 11.24 -5.83
C VAL A 222 -12.85 12.49 -6.23
N LYS A 223 -12.45 13.67 -5.76
CA LYS A 223 -13.14 14.94 -6.05
C LYS A 223 -13.21 15.25 -7.55
N ALA A 224 -12.15 14.97 -8.30
CA ALA A 224 -12.13 15.23 -9.75
C ALA A 224 -13.03 14.31 -10.56
N ASN A 225 -13.41 13.16 -10.00
CA ASN A 225 -14.22 12.14 -10.67
C ASN A 225 -15.62 11.95 -10.06
N LYS A 226 -15.97 12.67 -8.99
CA LYS A 226 -17.29 12.55 -8.30
C LYS A 226 -18.48 12.63 -9.26
N ALA A 227 -18.42 13.51 -10.28
CA ALA A 227 -19.50 13.67 -11.25
C ALA A 227 -19.72 12.45 -12.17
N LEU A 228 -18.74 11.55 -12.27
CA LEU A 228 -18.84 10.32 -13.07
C LEU A 228 -19.45 9.16 -12.28
N LEU A 229 -19.58 9.28 -10.96
CA LEU A 229 -20.03 8.21 -10.10
C LEU A 229 -21.54 8.31 -9.88
N THR A 230 -22.19 7.16 -9.72
CA THR A 230 -23.56 7.12 -9.18
C THR A 230 -23.57 7.52 -7.71
N ASP A 231 -24.71 7.98 -7.21
CA ASP A 231 -24.89 8.20 -5.77
C ASP A 231 -24.68 6.87 -5.02
N GLY A 232 -23.98 6.91 -3.87
CA GLY A 232 -23.73 5.71 -3.06
C GLY A 232 -22.36 5.65 -2.39
N GLU A 233 -21.38 6.49 -2.75
CA GLU A 233 -20.06 6.48 -2.06
C GLU A 233 -20.15 6.91 -0.58
N GLU A 234 -21.22 7.61 -0.21
CA GLU A 234 -21.44 8.16 1.13
C GLU A 234 -22.22 7.17 2.04
N THR A 235 -22.71 6.04 1.52
CA THR A 235 -23.41 5.05 2.33
C THR A 235 -22.41 4.18 3.10
N LEU A 236 -22.70 3.94 4.39
CA LEU A 236 -21.92 3.05 5.24
C LEU A 236 -22.19 1.60 4.89
N SER A 237 -21.29 0.99 4.11
CA SER A 237 -21.31 -0.42 3.76
C SER A 237 -20.60 -1.28 4.80
N PHE A 238 -20.76 -2.61 4.71
CA PHE A 238 -20.11 -3.56 5.60
C PHE A 238 -18.58 -3.41 5.60
N GLY A 239 -17.96 -3.30 4.41
CA GLY A 239 -16.51 -3.14 4.30
C GLY A 239 -16.00 -1.84 4.92
N GLN A 240 -16.79 -0.76 4.85
CA GLN A 240 -16.45 0.50 5.51
C GLN A 240 -16.53 0.41 7.03
N ILE A 241 -17.59 -0.20 7.57
CA ILE A 241 -17.72 -0.41 9.01
C ILE A 241 -16.56 -1.29 9.50
N PHE A 242 -16.25 -2.36 8.79
CA PHE A 242 -15.10 -3.22 9.09
C PHE A 242 -13.80 -2.42 9.09
N ALA A 243 -13.56 -1.56 8.10
CA ALA A 243 -12.38 -0.70 8.04
C ALA A 243 -12.30 0.29 9.22
N LEU A 244 -13.44 0.84 9.68
CA LEU A 244 -13.48 1.69 10.87
C LEU A 244 -13.19 0.89 12.15
N VAL A 245 -13.66 -0.36 12.25
CA VAL A 245 -13.34 -1.25 13.38
C VAL A 245 -11.84 -1.58 13.42
N MET A 246 -11.18 -1.71 12.27
CA MET A 246 -9.72 -1.88 12.23
C MET A 246 -8.96 -0.71 12.86
N ILE A 247 -9.50 0.52 12.79
CA ILE A 247 -8.93 1.68 13.49
C ILE A 247 -9.02 1.52 15.00
N ILE A 248 -10.10 0.91 15.51
CA ILE A 248 -10.25 0.64 16.95
C ILE A 248 -9.16 -0.31 17.43
N SER A 249 -8.81 -1.32 16.64
CA SER A 249 -7.68 -2.23 16.94
C SER A 249 -6.36 -1.46 17.04
N ILE A 250 -6.10 -0.54 16.09
CA ILE A 250 -4.92 0.34 16.14
C ILE A 250 -4.93 1.22 17.39
N ALA A 251 -6.08 1.81 17.73
CA ALA A 251 -6.23 2.64 18.92
C ALA A 251 -5.97 1.86 20.22
N ALA A 252 -6.43 0.59 20.28
CA ALA A 252 -6.18 -0.29 21.41
C ALA A 252 -4.68 -0.58 21.59
N GLU A 253 -3.95 -0.86 20.51
CA GLU A 253 -2.49 -1.08 20.54
C GLU A 253 -1.74 0.19 21.00
N ILE A 254 -2.15 1.37 20.52
CA ILE A 254 -1.60 2.66 20.99
C ILE A 254 -1.87 2.84 22.47
N LEU A 255 -3.08 2.56 22.94
CA LEU A 255 -3.45 2.68 24.36
C LEU A 255 -2.60 1.74 25.22
N HIS A 256 -2.47 0.47 24.84
CA HIS A 256 -1.63 -0.50 25.56
C HIS A 256 -0.16 -0.05 25.60
N PHE A 257 0.34 0.48 24.48
CA PHE A 257 1.69 1.06 24.44
C PHE A 257 1.85 2.23 25.40
N VAL A 258 0.89 3.18 25.44
CA VAL A 258 0.92 4.32 26.37
C VAL A 258 0.84 3.86 27.82
N ILE A 259 -0.04 2.90 28.14
CA ILE A 259 -0.14 2.32 29.50
C ILE A 259 1.19 1.68 29.92
N ALA A 260 1.84 0.93 29.01
CA ALA A 260 3.14 0.32 29.28
C ALA A 260 4.24 1.36 29.56
N LEU A 261 4.21 2.53 28.90
CA LEU A 261 5.13 3.64 29.20
C LEU A 261 4.85 4.29 30.55
N CYS A 262 3.58 4.38 30.95
CA CYS A 262 3.18 4.98 32.23
C CYS A 262 3.41 4.06 33.44
N GLY A 263 3.40 2.74 33.25
CA GLY A 263 3.65 1.74 34.30
C GLY A 263 5.11 1.65 34.77
N GLY A 264 5.88 2.73 34.64
CA GLY A 264 7.34 2.77 34.81
C GLY A 264 7.86 2.06 36.05
N GLY A 265 8.81 1.15 35.82
CA GLY A 265 9.90 0.85 36.74
C GLY A 265 9.52 0.18 38.06
N ARG A 266 9.34 -1.14 38.04
CA ARG A 266 9.59 -1.97 39.22
C ARG A 266 9.91 -3.42 38.83
N ASP A 267 10.81 -3.60 37.88
CA ASP A 267 11.53 -4.87 37.77
C ASP A 267 12.86 -4.71 38.51
N ASP A 268 12.75 -4.65 39.84
CA ASP A 268 13.78 -5.17 40.74
C ASP A 268 13.75 -6.69 40.55
N TYR A 269 14.54 -7.21 39.60
CA TYR A 269 14.95 -8.61 39.61
C TYR A 269 16.47 -8.62 39.80
N ASP A 270 16.86 -8.52 41.06
CA ASP A 270 17.98 -9.27 41.59
C ASP A 270 17.66 -10.77 41.40
N ASP A 271 18.40 -11.45 40.53
CA ASP A 271 18.91 -12.82 40.69
C ASP A 271 19.82 -13.22 39.51
#